data_AF-A0A178TMW8-F1
#
_entry.id   AF-A0A178TMW8-F1
#
_cell.length_a   1.000
_cell.length_b   1.000
_cell.length_c   1.000
_cell.angle_alpha   90.00
_cell.angle_beta   90.00
_cell.angle_gamma   90.00
#
_symmetry.space_group_name_H-M   'P 1'
#
loop_
_entity.id
_entity.type
_entity.pdbx_description
1 polymer ?
#
loop_
_entity_poly.entity_id
_entity_poly.type
_entity_poly.pdbx_seq_one_letter_code
_entity_poly.pdbx_strand_id
1 'polypeptide(L)' 'MLQTKAVRIEQDLLGEKEIPYDAYYGIQTMRAAENFPMFPWHFPRGVGLPRHRN' A
#
# COMPACT_ATOMS: atom_id res chain seq x y z
N MET A 1 19.80 8.76 11.74
CA MET A 1 20.68 7.99 10.85
C MET A 1 19.80 7.36 9.78
N LEU A 2 20.07 7.58 8.49
CA LEU A 2 19.27 6.97 7.41
C LEU A 2 19.76 5.53 7.23
N GLN A 3 18.91 4.56 7.53
CA GLN A 3 19.20 3.15 7.28
C GLN A 3 18.97 2.87 5.80
N THR A 4 20.04 2.74 5.02
CA THR A 4 19.96 2.26 3.63
C THR A 4 19.52 0.80 3.65
N LYS A 5 18.24 0.54 3.42
CA LYS A 5 17.75 -0.83 3.25
C LYS A 5 18.40 -1.42 2.01
N ALA A 6 18.95 -2.62 2.14
CA ALA A 6 19.44 -3.36 0.97
C ALA A 6 18.27 -3.62 0.03
N VAL A 7 18.52 -3.49 -1.27
CA VAL A 7 17.53 -3.72 -2.33
C VAL A 7 18.02 -4.81 -3.27
N ARG A 8 17.08 -5.53 -3.87
CA ARG A 8 17.29 -6.46 -4.98
C ARG A 8 16.53 -5.94 -6.19
N ILE A 9 17.10 -6.09 -7.38
CA ILE A 9 16.44 -5.72 -8.63
C ILE A 9 15.69 -6.95 -9.15
N GLU A 10 14.40 -6.80 -9.41
CA GLU A 10 13.58 -7.80 -10.10
C GLU A 10 13.11 -7.25 -11.45
N GLN A 11 12.88 -8.14 -12.42
CA GLN A 11 12.41 -7.78 -13.76
C GLN A 11 11.10 -8.51 -14.07
N ASP A 12 10.18 -7.81 -14.72
CA ASP A 12 9.00 -8.42 -15.36
C ASP A 12 8.74 -7.76 -16.74
N LEU A 13 7.53 -7.95 -17.30
CA LEU A 13 7.17 -7.45 -18.63
C LEU A 13 7.11 -5.92 -18.76
N LEU A 14 7.01 -5.16 -17.66
CA LEU A 14 7.04 -3.68 -17.72
C LEU A 14 8.42 -3.11 -17.36
N GLY A 15 9.41 -3.98 -17.13
CA GLY A 15 10.80 -3.59 -16.85
C GLY A 15 11.26 -3.98 -15.44
N GLU A 16 12.39 -3.39 -15.05
CA GLU A 16 13.08 -3.65 -13.79
C GLU A 16 12.54 -2.80 -12.63
N LYS A 17 12.68 -3.30 -11.40
CA LYS A 17 12.30 -2.57 -10.19
C LYS A 17 13.10 -2.99 -8.96
N GLU A 18 13.39 -2.03 -8.10
CA GLU A 18 14.00 -2.26 -6.79
C GLU A 18 12.96 -2.76 -5.79
N ILE A 19 13.24 -3.92 -5.19
CA ILE A 19 12.45 -4.54 -4.12
C ILE A 19 13.32 -4.60 -2.87
N PRO A 20 12.79 -4.27 -1.67
CA PRO A 20 13.55 -4.42 -0.43
C PRO A 20 14.03 -5.87 -0.24
N TYR A 21 15.28 -6.04 0.19
CA TYR A 21 15.87 -7.37 0.37
C TYR A 21 15.18 -8.17 1.50
N ASP A 22 14.62 -7.47 2.48
CA ASP A 22 13.87 -8.03 3.61
C ASP A 22 12.39 -8.34 3.27
N ALA A 23 11.91 -7.97 2.09
CA ALA A 23 10.53 -8.21 1.69
C ALA A 23 10.34 -9.66 1.16
N TYR A 24 9.31 -10.34 1.67
CA TYR A 24 8.89 -11.66 1.18
C TYR A 24 8.08 -11.62 -0.13
N TYR A 25 7.68 -10.44 -0.58
CA TYR A 25 6.93 -10.24 -1.82
C TYR A 25 7.85 -9.87 -2.99
N GLY A 26 7.36 -10.04 -4.22
CA GLY A 26 8.06 -9.68 -5.46
C GLY A 26 7.48 -8.45 -6.18
N ILE A 27 8.01 -8.16 -7.36
CA ILE A 27 7.69 -7.01 -8.21
C ILE A 27 6.21 -6.89 -8.56
N GLN A 28 5.55 -8.01 -8.87
CA GLN A 28 4.13 -8.03 -9.24
C GLN A 28 3.24 -7.56 -8.08
N THR A 29 3.52 -8.05 -6.87
CA THR A 29 2.79 -7.64 -5.66
C THR A 29 3.03 -6.18 -5.33
N MET A 30 4.27 -5.71 -5.45
CA MET A 30 4.59 -4.30 -5.22
C MET A 30 3.84 -3.38 -6.19
N ARG A 31 3.76 -3.77 -7.47
CA ARG A 31 2.96 -3.03 -8.44
C ARG A 31 1.46 -3.10 -8.17
N ALA A 32 0.95 -4.23 -7.70
CA ALA A 32 -0.45 -4.32 -7.29
C ALA A 32 -0.75 -3.36 -6.13
N ALA A 33 0.14 -3.26 -5.14
CA ALA A 33 -0.01 -2.32 -4.02
C ALA A 33 0.03 -0.85 -4.47
N GLU A 34 0.90 -0.50 -5.42
CA GLU A 34 0.99 0.86 -5.97
C GLU A 34 -0.19 1.23 -6.88
N ASN A 35 -0.65 0.29 -7.71
CA ASN A 35 -1.75 0.50 -8.65
C ASN A 35 -3.12 0.50 -7.95
N PHE A 36 -3.26 -0.27 -6.87
CA PHE A 36 -4.51 -0.46 -6.15
C PHE A 36 -4.33 -0.15 -4.66
N PRO A 37 -4.16 1.13 -4.28
CA PRO A 37 -4.12 1.51 -2.89
C PRO A 37 -5.48 1.22 -2.24
N MET A 38 -5.55 0.21 -1.38
CA MET A 38 -6.76 -0.07 -0.62
C MET A 38 -6.93 1.02 0.44
N PHE A 39 -7.87 1.94 0.22
CA PHE A 39 -8.17 3.00 1.18
C PHE A 39 -8.61 2.39 2.53
N PRO A 40 -8.10 2.87 3.69
CA PRO A 40 -8.38 2.28 5.00
C PRO A 40 -9.77 2.60 5.58
N TRP A 41 -10.80 2.89 4.76
CA TRP A 41 -12.09 3.52 5.09
C TRP A 41 -12.08 5.05 5.09
N HIS A 42 -12.82 5.63 4.15
CA HIS A 42 -13.42 6.95 4.32
C HIS A 42 -14.77 6.75 5.02
N PHE A 43 -14.80 6.78 6.36
CA PHE A 43 -16.07 6.90 7.07
C PHE A 43 -16.58 8.34 6.86
N PRO A 44 -17.75 8.54 6.21
CA PRO A 44 -18.28 9.89 6.06
C PRO A 44 -18.64 10.44 7.44
N ARG A 45 -17.93 11.50 7.86
CA ARG A 45 -18.33 12.31 9.03
C ARG A 45 -19.59 13.09 8.67
N GLY A 46 -20.71 12.39 8.67
CA GLY A 46 -22.02 12.93 8.27
C GLY A 46 -23.19 12.00 8.57
N VAL A 47 -22.97 10.85 9.21
CA VAL A 47 -24.07 10.04 9.73
C VAL A 47 -24.61 10.73 11.00
N GLY A 48 -25.56 11.64 10.80
CA GLY A 48 -26.44 12.09 11.86
C GLY A 48 -27.27 10.90 12.33
N LEU A 49 -26.78 10.20 13.35
CA LEU A 49 -27.59 9.24 14.10
C LEU A 49 -28.81 10.01 14.64
N PRO A 50 -30.05 9.54 14.42
CA PRO A 50 -31.21 10.20 14.99
C PRO A 50 -31.06 10.17 16.51
N ARG A 51 -30.81 11.34 17.12
CA ARG A 51 -30.86 11.48 18.57
C ARG A 51 -32.30 11.25 18.97
N HIS A 52 -32.58 10.07 19.52
CA HIS A 52 -33.83 9.81 20.23
C HIS A 52 -33.87 10.83 21.39
N ARG A 53 -34.71 11.86 21.22
CA ARG A 53 -34.94 12.88 22.25
C ARG A 53 -36.13 12.36 23.06
N ASN A 54 -35.89 11.92 24.28
CA ASN A 54 -36.93 11.87 25.32
C ASN A 54 -37.13 13.27 25.87
#